data_AF-A0A369XK25-F1
#
_entry.id   AF-A0A369XK25-F1
#
_cell.length_a   1.000
_cell.length_b   1.000
_cell.length_c   1.000
_cell.angle_alpha   90.00
_cell.angle_beta   90.00
_cell.angle_gamma   90.00
#
_symmetry.space_group_name_H-M   'P 1'
#
loop_
_entity.id
_entity.type
_entity.pdbx_description
1 polymer ?
#
loop_
_entity_poly.entity_id
_entity_poly.type
_entity_poly.pdbx_seq_one_letter_code
_entity_poly.pdbx_strand_id
1 'polypeptide(L)'
;MLQQGEVQADWKVDGAPIAVGRHFAIEVQLCPAGAVLARANATMPEHRHGMNYRPGVKPLGDGRWRVEGLMFHMPGRWELQLDVRAGERSERLLDTITLP
;
A
#
# COMPACT_ATOMS: atom_id res chain seq x y z
N MET A 1 -7.77 -9.02 1.30
CA MET A 1 -7.14 -9.65 0.13
C MET A 1 -7.50 -8.92 -1.14
N LEU A 2 -6.50 -8.30 -1.76
CA LEU A 2 -6.56 -7.67 -3.07
C LEU A 2 -6.06 -8.69 -4.11
N GLN A 3 -6.57 -8.64 -5.34
CA GLN A 3 -6.12 -9.52 -6.41
C GLN A 3 -6.12 -8.81 -7.77
N GLN A 4 -5.03 -8.98 -8.53
CA GLN A 4 -4.89 -8.57 -9.93
C GLN A 4 -4.04 -9.59 -10.66
N GLY A 5 -4.57 -10.13 -11.76
CA GLY A 5 -3.94 -11.25 -12.46
C GLY A 5 -3.62 -12.41 -11.50
N GLU A 6 -2.35 -12.82 -11.49
CA GLU A 6 -1.83 -13.90 -10.63
C GLU A 6 -1.34 -13.38 -9.27
N VAL A 7 -1.32 -12.06 -9.05
CA VAL A 7 -0.84 -11.44 -7.82
C VAL A 7 -1.99 -11.22 -6.85
N GLN A 8 -1.78 -11.66 -5.61
CA GLN A 8 -2.61 -11.33 -4.46
C GLN A 8 -1.79 -10.54 -3.44
N ALA A 9 -2.45 -9.64 -2.73
CA ALA A 9 -1.86 -8.90 -1.63
C ALA A 9 -2.82 -8.83 -0.45
N ASP A 10 -2.31 -9.14 0.74
CA ASP A 10 -2.94 -8.76 2.00
C ASP A 10 -2.06 -7.73 2.69
N TRP A 11 -2.67 -6.83 3.44
CA TRP A 11 -1.92 -5.84 4.18
C TRP A 11 -2.62 -5.52 5.50
N LYS A 12 -1.82 -5.04 6.45
CA LYS A 12 -2.28 -4.59 7.77
C LYS A 12 -1.45 -3.41 8.22
N VAL A 13 -2.04 -2.56 9.06
CA VAL A 13 -1.30 -1.49 9.73
C VAL A 13 -0.31 -2.10 10.71
N ASP A 14 0.92 -1.59 10.72
CA ASP A 14 1.91 -1.95 11.71
C ASP A 14 1.83 -1.00 12.92
N GLY A 15 1.43 -1.56 14.07
CA GLY A 15 1.27 -0.82 15.32
C GLY A 15 -0.10 -0.16 15.46
N ALA A 16 -0.10 1.16 15.65
CA ALA A 16 -1.31 1.92 15.98
C ALA A 16 -2.22 2.13 14.76
N PRO A 17 -3.55 2.28 14.96
CA PRO A 17 -4.47 2.63 13.88
C PRO A 17 -4.05 3.90 13.13
N ILE A 18 -4.48 4.01 11.86
CA ILE A 18 -4.19 5.17 11.02
C ILE A 18 -4.84 6.42 11.64
N ALA A 19 -4.03 7.44 11.91
CA ALA A 19 -4.49 8.75 12.34
C ALA A 19 -4.21 9.79 11.25
N VAL A 20 -5.18 10.66 10.98
CA VAL A 20 -5.04 11.76 10.01
C VAL A 20 -3.83 12.63 10.38
N GLY A 21 -3.01 12.98 9.38
CA GLY A 21 -1.83 13.82 9.56
C GLY A 21 -0.66 13.16 10.29
N ARG A 22 -0.72 11.85 10.55
CA ARG A 22 0.38 11.09 11.18
C ARG A 22 0.95 10.06 10.22
N HIS A 23 2.27 9.96 10.20
CA HIS A 23 2.94 8.90 9.44
C HIS A 23 2.62 7.54 10.06
N PHE A 24 2.42 6.54 9.22
CA PHE A 24 2.22 5.16 9.62
C PHE A 24 2.97 4.21 8.68
N ALA A 25 3.02 2.95 9.10
CA ALA A 25 3.58 1.85 8.32
C ALA A 25 2.51 0.76 8.13
N ILE A 26 2.66 -0.01 7.05
CA ILE A 26 1.89 -1.22 6.81
C ILE A 26 2.83 -2.39 6.55
N GLU A 27 2.42 -3.58 6.95
CA GLU A 27 2.99 -4.83 6.45
C GLU A 27 2.14 -5.33 5.29
N VAL A 28 2.79 -5.74 4.21
CA VAL A 28 2.15 -6.32 3.02
C VAL A 28 2.68 -7.74 2.84
N GLN A 29 1.77 -8.71 2.68
CA GLN A 29 2.07 -10.06 2.24
C GLN A 29 1.67 -10.20 0.77
N LEU A 30 2.61 -10.54 -0.09
CA LEU A 30 2.36 -10.87 -1.48
C LEU A 30 2.28 -12.38 -1.70
N CYS A 31 1.40 -12.79 -2.62
CA CYS A 31 1.35 -14.12 -3.21
C CYS A 31 1.34 -13.96 -4.74
N PRO A 32 2.20 -14.68 -5.50
CA PRO A 32 3.24 -15.57 -5.02
C PRO A 32 4.34 -14.83 -4.24
N ALA A 33 5.04 -15.54 -3.35
CA ALA A 33 6.09 -14.94 -2.50
C ALA A 33 7.29 -14.37 -3.30
N GLY A 34 7.45 -14.79 -4.56
CA GLY A 34 8.44 -14.24 -5.49
C GLY A 34 8.05 -12.91 -6.13
N ALA A 35 6.83 -12.40 -5.89
CA ALA A 35 6.41 -11.09 -6.36
C ALA A 35 7.13 -9.96 -5.59
N VAL A 36 7.45 -8.88 -6.30
CA VAL A 36 8.23 -7.75 -5.77
C VAL A 36 7.33 -6.54 -5.63
N LEU A 37 7.18 -6.02 -4.41
CA LEU A 37 6.52 -4.73 -4.19
C LEU A 37 7.45 -3.61 -4.64
N ALA A 38 7.17 -3.02 -5.80
CA ALA A 38 8.01 -2.00 -6.41
C ALA A 38 7.76 -0.61 -5.83
N ARG A 39 6.50 -0.31 -5.49
CA ARG A 39 6.09 0.99 -4.95
C ARG A 39 4.79 0.86 -4.18
N ALA A 40 4.65 1.66 -3.15
CA ALA A 40 3.38 1.96 -2.51
C ALA A 40 3.07 3.45 -2.65
N ASN A 41 1.80 3.79 -2.86
CA ASN A 41 1.31 5.16 -2.93
C ASN A 41 -0.11 5.24 -2.38
N ALA A 42 -0.66 6.45 -2.24
CA ALA A 42 -2.09 6.62 -2.03
C ALA A 42 -2.61 7.89 -2.71
N THR A 43 -3.89 7.88 -3.05
CA THR A 43 -4.63 9.00 -3.63
C THR A 43 -5.92 9.26 -2.87
N MET A 44 -6.40 10.50 -2.88
CA MET A 44 -7.71 10.87 -2.35
C MET A 44 -8.56 11.36 -3.53
N PRO A 45 -9.40 10.50 -4.13
CA PRO A 45 -10.06 10.81 -5.39
C PRO A 45 -10.92 12.07 -5.35
N GLU A 46 -11.65 12.28 -4.25
CA GLU A 46 -12.53 13.44 -4.05
C GLU A 46 -11.78 14.77 -4.07
N HIS A 47 -10.55 14.77 -3.58
CA HIS A 47 -9.70 15.95 -3.55
C HIS A 47 -8.67 15.98 -4.68
N ARG A 48 -8.68 15.00 -5.59
CA ARG A 48 -7.82 14.90 -6.78
C ARG A 48 -6.34 15.13 -6.47
N HIS A 49 -5.88 14.66 -5.31
CA HIS A 49 -4.48 14.75 -4.91
C HIS A 49 -3.93 13.39 -4.46
N GLY A 50 -2.61 13.24 -4.53
CA GLY A 50 -1.88 12.10 -3.99
C GLY A 50 -1.29 12.37 -2.61
N MET A 51 -0.40 11.50 -2.18
CA MET A 51 0.47 11.78 -1.04
C MET A 51 1.55 12.80 -1.41
N ASN A 52 1.91 13.65 -0.43
CA ASN A 52 3.07 14.53 -0.54
C ASN A 52 4.39 13.82 -0.23
N TYR A 53 4.31 12.62 0.35
CA TYR A 53 5.46 11.82 0.75
C TYR A 53 5.58 10.59 -0.13
N ARG A 54 6.82 10.14 -0.33
CA ARG A 54 7.13 8.89 -1.01
C ARG A 54 7.45 7.82 0.05
N PRO A 55 6.60 6.81 0.24
CA PRO A 55 6.85 5.76 1.21
C PRO A 55 8.10 4.96 0.85
N GLY A 56 8.85 4.56 1.87
CA GLY A 56 9.89 3.55 1.75
C GLY A 56 9.27 2.16 1.66
N VAL A 57 9.86 1.29 0.85
CA VAL A 57 9.45 -0.12 0.72
C VAL A 57 10.67 -0.99 1.02
N LYS A 58 10.55 -1.88 2.01
CA LYS A 58 11.64 -2.76 2.47
C LYS A 58 11.16 -4.22 2.48
N PRO A 59 11.86 -5.16 1.83
CA PRO A 59 11.52 -6.57 1.92
C PRO A 59 11.82 -7.10 3.32
N LEU A 60 10.96 -7.99 3.82
CA LEU A 60 11.10 -8.71 5.09
C LEU A 60 11.32 -10.22 4.90
N GLY A 61 11.38 -10.70 3.64
CA GLY A 61 11.48 -12.11 3.29
C GLY A 61 10.12 -12.79 3.13
N ASP A 62 10.09 -13.91 2.39
CA ASP A 62 8.89 -14.75 2.17
C ASP A 62 7.66 -13.98 1.66
N GLY A 63 7.88 -13.10 0.68
CA GLY A 63 6.82 -12.26 0.10
C GLY A 63 6.30 -11.16 1.03
N ARG A 64 6.90 -10.97 2.21
CA ARG A 64 6.54 -9.90 3.14
C ARG A 64 7.33 -8.63 2.88
N TRP A 65 6.67 -7.50 3.05
CA TRP A 65 7.21 -6.17 2.84
C TRP A 65 6.74 -5.24 3.94
N ARG A 66 7.63 -4.36 4.37
CA ARG A 66 7.30 -3.20 5.18
C ARG A 66 7.21 -1.98 4.28
N VAL A 67 6.09 -1.29 4.32
CA VAL A 67 5.93 0.04 3.72
C VAL A 67 5.88 1.06 4.85
N GLU A 68 6.78 2.04 4.83
CA GLU A 68 6.90 3.05 5.88
C GLU A 68 6.81 4.47 5.30
N GLY A 69 6.22 5.39 6.06
CA GLY A 69 6.10 6.79 5.63
C GLY A 69 4.84 7.11 4.81
N LEU A 70 3.82 6.26 4.89
CA LEU A 70 2.46 6.62 4.43
C LEU A 70 1.89 7.69 5.36
N MET A 71 1.12 8.64 4.82
CA MET A 71 0.41 9.64 5.61
C MET A 71 -0.84 10.13 4.88
N PHE A 72 -2.00 10.02 5.51
CA PHE A 72 -3.26 10.55 4.98
C PHE A 72 -3.51 11.94 5.55
N HIS A 73 -3.54 12.93 4.67
CA HIS A 73 -3.57 14.36 5.05
C HIS A 73 -4.94 14.83 5.54
N MET A 74 -6.02 14.15 5.16
CA MET A 74 -7.41 14.54 5.41
C MET A 74 -8.27 13.31 5.72
N PRO A 75 -9.38 13.47 6.48
CA PRO A 75 -10.39 12.44 6.64
C PRO A 75 -11.08 12.13 5.31
N GLY A 76 -11.79 11.00 5.23
CA GLY A 76 -12.50 10.57 4.03
C GLY A 76 -11.84 9.41 3.28
N ARG A 77 -12.19 9.23 2.01
CA ARG A 77 -11.78 8.08 1.19
C ARG A 77 -10.38 8.27 0.60
N TRP A 78 -9.50 7.34 0.94
CA TRP A 78 -8.20 7.18 0.32
C TRP A 78 -8.13 5.85 -0.44
N GLU A 79 -7.38 5.84 -1.53
CA GLU A 79 -7.05 4.64 -2.28
C GLU A 79 -5.57 4.30 -2.07
N LEU A 80 -5.29 3.21 -1.35
CA LEU A 80 -3.96 2.63 -1.27
C LEU A 80 -3.63 1.95 -2.59
N GLN A 81 -2.45 2.22 -3.12
CA GLN A 81 -1.96 1.65 -4.38
C GLN A 81 -0.67 0.87 -4.13
N LEU A 82 -0.65 -0.39 -4.53
CA LEU A 82 0.50 -1.27 -4.47
C LEU A 82 0.90 -1.64 -5.91
N ASP A 83 2.02 -1.10 -6.39
CA ASP A 83 2.59 -1.47 -7.68
C ASP A 83 3.52 -2.68 -7.46
N VAL A 84 3.16 -3.83 -8.04
CA VAL A 84 3.82 -5.12 -7.83
C VAL A 84 4.37 -5.66 -9.15
N ARG A 85 5.55 -6.27 -9.13
CA ARG A 85 6.12 -7.01 -10.26
C ARG A 85 6.08 -8.52 -10.01
N ALA A 86 5.58 -9.27 -10.97
CA ALA A 86 5.56 -10.74 -10.94
C ALA A 86 6.07 -11.27 -12.29
N GLY A 87 7.33 -11.71 -12.31
CA GLY A 87 8.06 -11.99 -13.55
C GLY A 87 8.14 -10.73 -14.43
N GLU A 88 7.75 -10.85 -15.69
CA GLU A 88 7.71 -9.75 -16.67
C GLU A 88 6.47 -8.86 -16.54
N ARG A 89 5.50 -9.22 -15.69
CA ARG A 89 4.25 -8.46 -15.52
C ARG A 89 4.37 -7.45 -14.39
N SER A 90 3.73 -6.29 -14.59
CA SER A 90 3.52 -5.29 -13.54
C SER A 90 2.02 -5.16 -13.29
N GLU A 91 1.62 -5.35 -12.03
CA GLU A 91 0.24 -5.28 -11.57
C GLU A 91 0.08 -4.10 -10.60
N ARG A 92 -1.10 -3.47 -10.60
CA ARG A 92 -1.45 -2.45 -9.61
C ARG A 92 -2.66 -2.91 -8.81
N LEU A 93 -2.46 -3.16 -7.52
CA LEU A 93 -3.55 -3.45 -6.59
C LEU A 93 -4.02 -2.17 -5.92
N LEU A 94 -5.34 -2.02 -5.81
CA LEU A 94 -6.00 -0.86 -5.20
C LEU A 94 -6.84 -1.31 -4.02
N ASP A 95 -6.75 -0.62 -2.90
CA ASP A 95 -7.65 -0.80 -1.77
C ASP A 95 -8.23 0.53 -1.29
N THR A 96 -9.46 0.50 -0.80
CA THR A 96 -10.16 1.68 -0.29
C THR A 96 -10.10 1.73 1.23
N ILE A 97 -9.64 2.86 1.76
CA ILE A 97 -9.58 3.14 3.20
C ILE A 97 -10.41 4.39 3.46
N THR A 98 -11.39 4.30 4.35
CA THR A 98 -12.20 5.45 4.78
C THR A 98 -11.83 5.83 6.20
N LEU A 99 -11.30 7.04 6.38
CA LEU A 99 -11.04 7.61 7.70
C LEU A 99 -12.23 8.49 8.15
N PRO A 100 -12.58 8.47 9.45
CA PRO A 100 -13.60 9.34 10.02
C PRO A 100 -13.18 10.81 10.00
#